data_AF-A0A7S1F2C3-F1
#
_entry.id   AF-A0A7S1F2C3-F1
#
_cell.length_a   1.000
_cell.length_b   1.000
_cell.length_c   1.000
_cell.angle_alpha   90.00
_cell.angle_beta   90.00
_cell.angle_gamma   90.00
#
_symmetry.space_group_name_H-M   'P 1'
#
loop_
_entity.id
_entity.type
_entity.pdbx_description
1 polymer ?
#
loop_
_entity_poly.entity_id
_entity_poly.type
_entity_poly.pdbx_seq_one_letter_code
_entity_poly.pdbx_strand_id
1 'polypeptide(L)'
;MAAETSNASDHLPIFFVENPDGTIDTVAGADTIQPPQTNPQLKCHHCETLLEFTAGASYVQCFICRTMNAVLSAQQLGGRTMNMLCTVCGTSNLAPWGTEYVRCGQCSTVSDVTHIYNMQGSYRQPRR
;
A
#
# COMPACT_ATOMS: atom_id res chain seq x y z
N MET A 1 8.52 48.61 29.09
CA MET A 1 7.78 47.71 30.00
C MET A 1 6.44 47.45 29.33
N ALA A 2 6.03 46.25 28.95
CA ALA A 2 6.65 44.96 28.73
C ALA A 2 5.88 44.35 27.54
N ALA A 3 6.54 43.55 26.73
CA ALA A 3 5.93 42.88 25.59
C ALA A 3 5.04 41.73 26.06
N GLU A 4 3.75 41.74 25.73
CA GLU A 4 2.91 40.55 25.81
C GLU A 4 3.01 39.81 24.48
N THR A 5 4.00 38.92 24.42
CA THR A 5 4.10 37.91 23.37
C THR A 5 3.39 36.67 23.89
N SER A 6 2.06 36.62 23.77
CA SER A 6 1.31 35.38 24.01
C SER A 6 1.39 34.50 22.76
N ASN A 7 2.54 33.84 22.59
CA ASN A 7 2.65 32.71 21.67
C ASN A 7 2.01 31.49 22.35
N ALA A 8 0.68 31.50 22.44
CA ALA A 8 -0.10 30.38 22.93
C ALA A 8 -0.57 29.60 21.70
N SER A 9 0.11 28.50 21.40
CA SER A 9 -0.52 27.41 20.67
C SER A 9 -1.66 26.89 21.55
N ASP A 10 -2.84 27.51 21.42
CA ASP A 10 -4.07 27.17 22.15
C ASP A 10 -4.54 25.77 21.75
N HIS A 11 -3.96 24.75 22.36
CA HIS A 11 -4.60 23.45 22.48
C HIS A 11 -5.77 23.62 23.45
N LEU A 12 -6.94 23.92 22.91
CA LEU A 12 -8.18 23.86 23.69
C LEU A 12 -8.29 22.46 24.30
N PRO A 13 -8.44 22.33 25.63
CA PRO A 13 -8.52 21.04 26.27
C PRO A 13 -9.76 20.28 25.78
N ILE A 14 -9.62 18.96 25.60
CA ILE A 14 -10.73 18.08 25.26
C ILE A 14 -11.51 17.80 26.54
N PHE A 15 -12.82 18.07 26.54
CA PHE A 15 -13.69 17.82 27.68
C PHE A 15 -15.07 17.31 27.25
N PHE A 16 -15.73 16.58 28.14
CA PHE A 16 -17.10 16.13 27.97
C PHE A 16 -18.06 17.26 28.32
N VAL A 17 -19.06 17.47 27.47
CA VAL A 17 -20.20 18.34 27.76
C VAL A 17 -21.30 17.46 28.33
N GLU A 18 -21.69 17.71 29.57
CA GLU A 18 -22.70 16.92 30.29
C GLU A 18 -24.03 17.68 30.39
N ASN A 19 -25.13 16.94 30.29
CA ASN A 19 -26.48 17.40 30.59
C ASN A 19 -26.68 17.57 32.10
N PRO A 20 -27.72 18.31 32.55
CA PRO A 20 -28.03 18.48 33.97
C PRO A 20 -28.32 17.19 34.74
N ASP A 21 -28.66 16.10 34.05
CA ASP A 21 -28.86 14.77 34.62
C ASP A 21 -27.56 13.94 34.72
N GLY A 22 -26.43 14.51 34.29
CA GLY A 22 -25.12 13.87 34.27
C GLY A 22 -24.84 12.99 33.04
N THR A 23 -25.73 12.96 32.03
CA THR A 23 -25.44 12.24 30.78
C THR A 23 -24.49 13.05 29.89
N ILE A 24 -23.53 12.38 29.25
CA ILE A 24 -22.62 13.02 28.28
C ILE A 24 -23.40 13.31 27.00
N ASP A 25 -23.51 14.58 26.63
CA ASP A 25 -24.13 15.03 25.38
C ASP A 25 -23.12 14.99 24.22
N THR A 26 -21.93 15.56 24.41
CA THR A 26 -20.90 15.62 23.36
C THR A 26 -19.48 15.78 23.93
N VAL A 27 -18.49 15.80 23.04
CA VAL A 27 -17.07 16.07 23.35
C VAL A 27 -16.64 17.34 22.65
N ALA A 28 -16.31 18.38 23.42
CA ALA A 28 -15.75 19.61 22.88
C ALA A 28 -14.25 19.42 22.57
N GLY A 29 -13.77 20.05 21.49
CA GLY A 29 -12.37 19.97 21.06
C GLY A 29 -11.99 18.65 20.38
N ALA A 30 -12.94 17.77 20.05
CA ALA A 30 -12.65 16.52 19.35
C ALA A 30 -12.08 16.74 17.93
N ASP A 31 -12.35 17.89 17.32
CA ASP A 31 -11.77 18.37 16.07
C ASP A 31 -10.26 18.66 16.17
N THR A 32 -9.75 18.88 17.39
CA THR A 32 -8.30 19.05 17.64
C THR A 32 -7.54 17.71 17.73
N ILE A 33 -8.26 16.58 17.75
CA ILE A 33 -7.65 15.25 17.76
C ILE A 33 -7.10 14.97 16.36
N GLN A 34 -5.78 14.77 16.27
CA GLN A 34 -5.17 14.35 15.01
C GLN A 34 -5.79 13.01 14.57
N PRO A 35 -6.32 12.91 13.34
CA PRO A 35 -6.90 11.67 12.86
C PRO A 35 -5.84 10.57 12.91
N PRO A 36 -6.23 9.32 13.26
CA PRO A 36 -5.29 8.22 13.31
C PRO A 36 -4.57 8.08 11.96
N GLN A 37 -3.28 7.78 12.01
CA GLN A 37 -2.49 7.52 10.81
C GLN A 37 -3.16 6.40 10.02
N THR A 38 -3.59 6.68 8.79
CA THR A 38 -4.23 5.69 7.93
C THR A 38 -3.17 4.92 7.18
N ASN A 39 -3.28 3.58 7.21
CA ASN A 39 -2.45 2.74 6.36
C ASN A 39 -2.81 2.99 4.89
N PRO A 40 -1.81 2.99 3.98
CA PRO A 40 -2.09 3.05 2.55
C PRO A 40 -2.92 1.84 2.10
N GLN A 41 -3.64 2.03 0.99
CA GLN A 41 -4.61 1.07 0.48
C GLN A 41 -4.43 0.83 -1.01
N LEU A 42 -4.74 -0.39 -1.45
CA LEU A 42 -4.89 -0.74 -2.86
C LEU A 42 -6.01 -1.78 -3.04
N LYS A 43 -6.61 -1.84 -4.22
CA LYS A 43 -7.52 -2.91 -4.63
C LYS A 43 -6.73 -4.05 -5.26
N CYS A 44 -7.07 -5.28 -4.92
CA CYS A 44 -6.49 -6.44 -5.58
C CYS A 44 -6.82 -6.43 -7.07
N HIS A 45 -5.80 -6.63 -7.93
CA HIS A 45 -5.97 -6.61 -9.37
C HIS A 45 -6.78 -7.80 -9.94
N HIS A 46 -7.11 -8.79 -9.11
CA HIS A 46 -7.81 -10.00 -9.52
C HIS A 46 -9.26 -10.05 -9.03
N CYS A 47 -9.51 -9.72 -7.76
CA CYS A 47 -10.84 -9.82 -7.15
C CYS A 47 -11.35 -8.49 -6.57
N GLU A 48 -10.65 -7.38 -6.83
CA GLU A 48 -11.00 -6.01 -6.41
C GLU A 48 -11.12 -5.74 -4.90
N THR A 49 -10.87 -6.74 -4.06
CA THR A 49 -10.83 -6.58 -2.60
C THR A 49 -9.89 -5.45 -2.22
N LEU A 50 -10.38 -4.52 -1.40
CA LEU A 50 -9.59 -3.44 -0.82
C LEU A 50 -8.64 -4.01 0.25
N LEU A 51 -7.35 -3.73 0.11
CA LEU A 51 -6.28 -4.20 0.98
C LEU A 51 -5.60 -2.99 1.61
N GLU A 52 -5.61 -2.95 2.94
CA GLU A 52 -4.71 -2.08 3.71
C GLU A 52 -3.35 -2.76 3.88
N PHE A 53 -2.28 -1.97 3.81
CA PHE A 53 -0.93 -2.48 3.97
C PHE A 53 -0.02 -1.46 4.66
N THR A 54 1.08 -1.93 5.25
CA THR A 54 2.06 -1.06 5.89
C THR A 54 2.81 -0.22 4.85
N ALA A 55 2.94 1.08 5.09
CA ALA A 55 3.72 1.97 4.22
C ALA A 55 5.13 1.42 3.98
N GLY A 56 5.57 1.44 2.72
CA GLY A 56 6.87 0.89 2.29
C GLY A 56 6.82 -0.56 1.80
N ALA A 57 5.70 -1.27 1.92
CA ALA A 57 5.57 -2.58 1.29
C ALA A 57 5.71 -2.48 -0.24
N SER A 58 6.54 -3.33 -0.85
CA SER A 58 6.64 -3.44 -2.32
C SER A 58 5.61 -4.40 -2.90
N TYR A 59 5.11 -5.34 -2.11
CA TYR A 59 4.11 -6.33 -2.51
C TYR A 59 3.12 -6.61 -1.38
N VAL A 60 1.87 -6.88 -1.76
CA VAL A 60 0.78 -7.22 -0.82
C VAL A 60 0.03 -8.45 -1.32
N GLN A 61 -0.06 -9.48 -0.48
CA GLN A 61 -0.89 -10.65 -0.77
C GLN A 61 -2.35 -10.37 -0.43
N CYS A 62 -3.26 -10.64 -1.36
CA CYS A 62 -4.68 -10.57 -1.07
C CYS A 62 -5.08 -11.67 -0.08
N PHE A 63 -5.71 -11.30 1.04
CA PHE A 63 -6.17 -12.28 2.03
C PHE A 63 -7.37 -13.12 1.54
N ILE A 64 -8.11 -12.64 0.54
CA ILE A 64 -9.25 -13.35 -0.07
C ILE A 64 -8.77 -14.35 -1.12
N CYS A 65 -8.13 -13.89 -2.19
CA CYS A 65 -7.80 -14.73 -3.35
C CYS A 65 -6.34 -15.18 -3.41
N ARG A 66 -5.50 -14.81 -2.43
CA ARG A 66 -4.07 -15.12 -2.34
C ARG A 66 -3.17 -14.55 -3.44
N THR A 67 -3.72 -13.79 -4.40
CA THR A 67 -2.95 -13.10 -5.45
C THR A 67 -1.94 -12.11 -4.86
N MET A 68 -0.71 -12.14 -5.36
CA MET A 68 0.34 -11.17 -5.04
C MET A 68 0.20 -9.92 -5.91
N ASN A 69 0.08 -8.77 -5.26
CA ASN A 69 -0.06 -7.47 -5.91
C ASN A 69 1.23 -6.68 -5.74
N ALA A 70 1.76 -6.10 -6.82
CA ALA A 70 2.82 -5.10 -6.73
C ALA A 70 2.23 -3.77 -6.25
N VAL A 71 2.90 -3.11 -5.31
CA VAL A 71 2.54 -1.76 -4.88
C VAL A 71 3.19 -0.78 -5.85
N LEU A 72 2.37 -0.12 -6.67
CA LEU A 72 2.82 0.83 -7.67
C LEU A 72 2.45 2.24 -7.20
N SER A 73 3.45 3.11 -7.07
CA SER A 73 3.24 4.49 -6.62
C SER A 73 2.24 5.18 -7.55
N ALA A 74 1.24 5.85 -6.95
CA ALA A 74 0.11 6.53 -7.61
C ALA A 74 -1.03 5.64 -8.14
N GLN A 75 -0.97 4.32 -7.98
CA GLN A 75 -2.05 3.43 -8.42
C GLN A 75 -2.83 2.88 -7.24
N GLN A 76 -4.15 3.06 -7.30
CA GLN A 76 -5.08 2.48 -6.33
C GLN A 76 -5.36 1.00 -6.62
N LEU A 77 -4.97 0.49 -7.78
CA LEU A 77 -5.08 -0.91 -8.17
C LEU A 77 -3.70 -1.56 -8.05
N GLY A 78 -3.64 -2.73 -7.44
CA GLY A 78 -2.41 -3.52 -7.38
C GLY A 78 -1.87 -3.84 -8.78
N GLY A 79 -0.55 -3.92 -8.92
CA GLY A 79 0.08 -4.39 -10.14
C GLY A 79 0.10 -5.92 -10.21
N ARG A 80 0.04 -6.47 -11.43
CA ARG A 80 0.33 -7.89 -11.67
C ARG A 80 1.78 -8.19 -11.29
N THR A 81 2.03 -9.39 -10.79
CA THR A 81 3.37 -9.85 -10.43
C THR A 81 3.77 -11.07 -11.24
N MET A 82 5.08 -11.32 -11.31
CA MET A 82 5.67 -12.56 -11.80
C MET A 82 6.65 -13.10 -10.77
N ASN A 83 6.80 -14.42 -10.75
CA ASN A 83 7.85 -15.11 -10.02
C ASN A 83 8.98 -15.47 -10.99
N MET A 84 10.21 -15.08 -10.67
CA MET A 84 11.42 -15.41 -11.41
C MET A 84 12.36 -16.25 -10.54
N LEU A 85 12.65 -17.46 -10.99
CA LEU A 85 13.68 -18.30 -10.38
C LEU A 85 15.06 -17.84 -10.86
N CYS A 86 15.93 -17.43 -9.95
CA CYS A 86 17.30 -17.12 -10.27
C CYS A 86 18.03 -18.38 -10.74
N THR A 87 18.57 -18.35 -11.96
CA THR A 87 19.26 -19.50 -12.58
C THR A 87 20.60 -19.81 -11.93
N VAL A 88 21.15 -18.88 -11.13
CA VAL A 88 22.44 -19.04 -10.45
C VAL A 88 22.29 -19.70 -9.08
N CYS A 89 21.37 -19.21 -8.25
CA CYS A 89 21.24 -19.66 -6.86
C CYS A 89 19.88 -20.31 -6.52
N GLY A 90 18.96 -20.42 -7.48
CA GLY A 90 17.64 -21.02 -7.26
C GLY A 90 16.69 -20.19 -6.40
N THR A 91 17.02 -18.93 -6.09
CA THR A 91 16.12 -18.05 -5.33
C THR A 91 14.95 -17.59 -6.18
N SER A 92 13.72 -17.74 -5.67
CA SER A 92 12.50 -17.16 -6.23
C SER A 92 12.41 -15.66 -5.92
N ASN A 93 12.34 -14.82 -6.95
CA ASN A 93 12.20 -13.36 -6.81
C ASN A 93 10.86 -12.92 -7.38
N LEU A 94 10.17 -12.01 -6.69
CA LEU A 94 8.99 -11.35 -7.21
C LEU A 94 9.40 -10.11 -8.00
N ALA A 95 8.71 -9.87 -9.11
CA ALA A 95 8.86 -8.66 -9.91
C ALA A 95 7.49 -8.17 -10.40
N PRO A 96 7.28 -6.85 -10.56
CA PRO A 96 6.11 -6.35 -11.28
C PRO A 96 6.11 -6.85 -12.71
N TRP A 97 4.93 -7.18 -13.23
CA TRP A 97 4.76 -7.55 -14.62
C TRP A 97 5.19 -6.40 -15.56
N GLY A 98 5.92 -6.71 -16.63
CA GLY A 98 6.46 -5.74 -17.58
C GLY A 98 7.86 -5.21 -17.21
N THR A 99 8.50 -5.77 -16.19
CA THR A 99 9.87 -5.42 -15.79
C THR A 99 10.87 -6.08 -16.74
N GLU A 100 11.82 -5.34 -17.31
CA GLU A 100 12.82 -5.90 -18.23
C GLU A 100 13.89 -6.74 -17.53
N TYR A 101 14.33 -6.30 -16.35
CA TYR A 101 15.43 -6.93 -15.60
C TYR A 101 15.05 -7.21 -14.15
N VAL A 102 15.36 -8.41 -13.69
CA VAL A 102 15.18 -8.80 -12.28
C VAL A 102 16.54 -9.02 -11.64
N ARG A 103 16.83 -8.28 -10.58
CA ARG A 103 18.00 -8.52 -9.72
C ARG A 103 17.63 -9.50 -8.62
N CYS A 104 18.41 -10.58 -8.50
CA CYS A 104 18.22 -11.54 -7.42
C CYS A 104 18.60 -10.92 -6.07
N GLY A 105 17.69 -10.99 -5.10
CA GLY A 105 17.92 -10.48 -3.74
C GLY A 105 19.01 -11.23 -2.94
N GLN A 106 19.35 -12.46 -3.34
CA GLN A 106 20.33 -13.29 -2.62
C GLN A 106 21.74 -13.19 -3.22
N CYS A 107 21.91 -13.49 -4.51
CA CYS A 107 23.23 -13.50 -5.15
C CYS A 107 23.53 -12.26 -6.01
N SER A 108 22.63 -11.26 -6.05
CA SER A 108 22.75 -10.06 -6.88
C SER A 108 22.81 -10.26 -8.40
N THR A 109 22.72 -11.49 -8.91
CA THR A 109 22.65 -11.75 -10.36
C THR A 109 21.47 -11.01 -10.98
N VAL A 110 21.70 -10.32 -12.10
CA VAL A 110 20.67 -9.64 -12.88
C VAL A 110 20.30 -10.53 -14.07
N SER A 111 19.01 -10.77 -14.28
CA SER A 111 18.47 -11.58 -15.38
C SER A 111 17.57 -10.73 -16.27
N ASP A 112 17.76 -10.82 -17.58
CA ASP A 112 16.84 -10.27 -18.59
C ASP A 112 15.62 -11.19 -18.72
N VAL A 113 14.44 -10.62 -18.49
CA VAL A 113 13.16 -11.32 -18.57
C VAL A 113 12.25 -10.68 -19.62
N THR A 114 12.77 -9.97 -20.62
CA THR A 114 11.93 -9.35 -21.65
C THR A 114 11.22 -10.39 -22.54
N HIS A 115 11.86 -11.56 -22.72
CA HIS A 115 11.36 -12.63 -23.59
C HIS A 115 10.00 -13.24 -23.17
N ILE A 116 9.66 -13.22 -21.87
CA ILE A 116 8.37 -13.73 -21.37
C ILE A 116 7.17 -12.87 -21.82
N TYR A 117 7.38 -11.60 -22.15
CA TYR A 117 6.31 -10.73 -22.63
C TYR A 117 6.12 -10.85 -24.15
N ASN A 118 7.21 -11.06 -24.88
CA ASN A 118 7.18 -11.19 -26.34
C ASN A 118 6.48 -12.48 -26.82
N MET A 119 6.52 -13.56 -26.03
CA MET A 119 5.80 -14.79 -26.34
C MET A 119 4.26 -14.64 -26.30
N GLN A 120 3.72 -13.64 -25.61
CA GLN A 120 2.27 -13.44 -25.54
C GLN A 120 1.68 -12.79 -26.81
N GLY A 121 2.51 -12.19 -27.67
CA GLY A 121 2.07 -11.66 -28.97
C GLY A 121 1.81 -12.74 -30.04
N SER A 122 2.24 -13.99 -29.82
CA SER A 122 2.14 -15.08 -30.80
C SER A 122 1.09 -16.15 -30.46
N TYR A 123 0.53 -16.14 -29.24
CA TYR A 123 -0.63 -16.96 -28.90
C TYR A 123 -1.94 -16.26 -29.33
N ARG A 124 -2.22 -16.27 -30.65
CA ARG A 124 -3.60 -16.12 -31.12
C ARG A 124 -4.39 -17.30 -30.57
N GLN A 125 -5.33 -17.04 -29.65
CA GLN A 125 -6.32 -18.05 -29.24
C GLN A 125 -6.98 -18.65 -30.49
N PRO A 126 -7.13 -19.98 -30.59
CA PRO A 126 -8.00 -20.55 -31.61
C PRO A 126 -9.41 -20.02 -31.36
N ARG A 127 -9.96 -19.31 -32.36
CA ARG A 127 -11.35 -18.85 -32.32
C ARG A 127 -12.24 -20.10 -32.20
N ARG A 128 -13.06 -20.15 -31.15
CA ARG A 128 -14.20 -21.07 -31.08
C ARG A 128 -15.25 -20.68 -32.10
#